data_AF-A0A6I1QRR5-F1
#
_entry.id   AF-A0A6I1QRR5-F1
#
_cell.length_a   1.000
_cell.length_b   1.000
_cell.length_c   1.000
_cell.angle_alpha   90.00
_cell.angle_beta   90.00
_cell.angle_gamma   90.00
#
_symmetry.space_group_name_H-M   'P 1'
#
loop_
_entity.id
_entity.type
_entity.pdbx_description
1 polymer ?
#
loop_
_entity_poly.entity_id
_entity_poly.type
_entity_poly.pdbx_seq_one_letter_code
_entity_poly.pdbx_strand_id
1 'polypeptide(L)'
;MFDSGVLNGFGVDQVAQGNARAISGLDGKSSEEIEQAIIDGQNASAAFVEGLDESDLQQTIKLGGYEMPKAEIVAQIWINHQLAHSYEASARWPLT
;
A
#
# COMPACT_ATOMS: atom_id res chain seq x y z
N MET A 1 -1.95 -9.39 -8.27
CA MET A 1 -2.53 -10.60 -7.64
C MET A 1 -1.69 -10.91 -6.40
N PHE A 2 -2.19 -10.56 -5.21
CA PHE A 2 -1.55 -10.88 -3.93
C PHE A 2 -1.89 -12.32 -3.54
N ASP A 3 -1.29 -13.27 -4.24
CA ASP A 3 -1.36 -14.67 -3.81
C ASP A 3 -0.55 -14.82 -2.52
N SER A 4 -1.03 -15.65 -1.58
CA SER A 4 -0.36 -15.88 -0.29
C SER A 4 1.11 -16.33 -0.47
N GLY A 5 1.42 -17.00 -1.58
CA GLY A 5 2.78 -17.37 -1.97
C GLY A 5 3.69 -16.19 -2.40
N VAL A 6 3.14 -15.10 -2.96
CA VAL A 6 3.90 -13.93 -3.41
C VAL A 6 4.33 -13.06 -2.24
N LEU A 7 3.46 -12.89 -1.24
CA LEU A 7 3.75 -12.09 -0.05
C LEU A 7 4.65 -12.82 0.95
N ASN A 8 4.49 -14.14 1.10
CA ASN A 8 5.25 -14.95 2.06
C ASN A 8 6.78 -14.92 1.87
N GLY A 9 7.25 -14.45 0.71
CA GLY A 9 8.67 -14.29 0.39
C GLY A 9 9.20 -12.85 0.44
N PHE A 10 8.37 -11.84 0.74
CA PHE A 10 8.79 -10.44 0.80
C PHE A 10 9.42 -10.12 2.16
N GLY A 11 10.76 -10.17 2.20
CA GLY A 11 11.56 -9.66 3.31
C GLY A 11 11.52 -8.13 3.39
N VAL A 12 11.88 -7.59 4.56
CA VAL A 12 11.92 -6.14 4.82
C VAL A 12 12.71 -5.38 3.75
N ASP A 13 13.84 -5.95 3.30
CA ASP A 13 14.68 -5.34 2.27
C ASP A 13 14.00 -5.26 0.91
N GLN A 14 13.19 -6.27 0.55
CA GLN A 14 12.46 -6.27 -0.72
C GLN A 14 11.28 -5.30 -0.69
N VAL A 15 10.63 -5.14 0.46
CA VAL A 15 9.62 -4.10 0.68
C VAL A 15 10.27 -2.73 0.52
N ALA A 16 11.40 -2.49 1.17
CA ALA A 16 12.15 -1.23 1.07
C ALA A 16 12.58 -0.92 -0.38
N GLN A 17 13.10 -1.92 -1.11
CA GLN A 17 13.46 -1.77 -2.52
C GLN A 17 12.24 -1.50 -3.41
N GLY A 18 11.11 -2.13 -3.14
CA GLY A 18 9.84 -1.88 -3.83
C GLY A 18 9.41 -0.43 -3.69
N ASN A 19 9.40 0.06 -2.45
CA ASN A 19 9.05 1.45 -2.15
C ASN A 19 10.02 2.44 -2.81
N ALA A 20 11.33 2.18 -2.73
CA ALA A 20 12.34 3.03 -3.36
C ALA A 20 12.15 3.11 -4.89
N ARG A 21 11.85 1.98 -5.55
CA ARG A 21 11.55 1.95 -6.99
C ARG A 21 10.28 2.72 -7.32
N ALA A 22 9.22 2.56 -6.53
CA ALA A 22 7.96 3.28 -6.73
C ALA A 22 8.17 4.80 -6.62
N ILE A 23 8.92 5.26 -5.60
CA ILE A 23 9.25 6.68 -5.41
C ILE A 23 10.12 7.19 -6.57
N SER A 24 11.16 6.45 -6.96
CA SER A 24 12.03 6.84 -8.07
C SER A 24 11.28 6.94 -9.40
N GLY A 25 10.24 6.12 -9.60
CA GLY A 25 9.39 6.18 -10.79
C GLY A 25 8.50 7.43 -10.87
N LEU A 26 8.44 8.22 -9.80
CA LEU A 26 7.74 9.50 -9.76
C LEU A 26 8.67 10.70 -9.98
N ASP A 27 9.99 10.48 -10.05
CA ASP A 27 10.95 11.55 -10.29
C ASP A 27 10.73 12.21 -11.66
N GLY A 28 10.77 13.54 -11.70
CA GLY A 28 10.55 14.33 -12.92
C GLY A 28 9.10 14.40 -13.43
N LYS A 29 8.12 13.77 -12.76
CA LYS A 29 6.69 13.93 -13.08
C LYS A 29 6.16 15.27 -12.59
N SER A 30 5.14 15.80 -13.27
CA SER A 30 4.41 16.97 -12.77
C SER A 30 3.57 16.62 -11.53
N SER A 31 3.14 17.64 -10.79
CA SER A 31 2.24 17.46 -9.65
C SER A 31 0.94 16.78 -10.05
N GLU A 32 0.36 17.15 -11.20
CA GLU A 32 -0.87 16.57 -11.73
C GLU A 32 -0.68 15.08 -12.11
N GLU A 33 0.48 14.73 -12.69
CA GLU A 33 0.79 13.34 -12.99
C GLU A 33 0.97 12.49 -11.74
N ILE A 34 1.53 13.07 -10.67
CA ILE A 34 1.68 12.42 -9.36
C ILE A 34 0.31 12.25 -8.71
N GLU A 35 -0.54 13.29 -8.71
CA GLU A 35 -1.91 13.21 -8.19
C GLU A 35 -2.73 12.14 -8.91
N GLN A 36 -2.68 12.11 -10.25
CA GLN A 36 -3.40 11.09 -11.01
C GLN A 36 -2.86 9.68 -10.71
N ALA A 37 -1.55 9.50 -10.58
CA ALA A 37 -0.97 8.21 -10.19
C ALA A 37 -1.41 7.75 -8.79
N ILE A 38 -1.58 8.69 -7.85
CA ILE A 38 -2.13 8.40 -6.52
C ILE A 38 -3.59 7.95 -6.64
N ILE A 39 -4.42 8.70 -7.38
CA ILE A 39 -5.84 8.36 -7.60
C ILE A 39 -5.99 6.98 -8.24
N ASP A 40 -5.21 6.70 -9.28
CA ASP A 40 -5.24 5.40 -9.98
C ASP A 40 -4.82 4.26 -9.04
N GLY A 41 -3.79 4.49 -8.21
CA GLY A 41 -3.36 3.54 -7.19
C GLY A 41 -4.43 3.26 -6.12
N GLN A 42 -5.16 4.29 -5.69
CA GLN A 42 -6.28 4.14 -4.76
C GLN A 42 -7.43 3.35 -5.38
N ASN A 43 -7.81 3.67 -6.62
CA ASN A 43 -8.87 2.96 -7.33
C ASN A 43 -8.53 1.48 -7.56
N ALA A 44 -7.28 1.19 -7.95
CA ALA A 44 -6.81 -0.19 -8.10
C ALA A 44 -6.83 -0.96 -6.76
N SER A 45 -6.50 -0.28 -5.66
CA SER A 45 -6.55 -0.87 -4.31
C SER A 45 -7.99 -1.14 -3.86
N ALA A 46 -8.92 -0.20 -4.09
CA ALA A 46 -10.33 -0.37 -3.78
C ALA A 46 -10.94 -1.55 -4.57
N ALA A 47 -10.69 -1.63 -5.88
CA ALA A 47 -11.15 -2.73 -6.71
C ALA A 47 -10.58 -4.10 -6.27
N PHE A 48 -9.34 -4.12 -5.78
CA PHE A 48 -8.76 -5.34 -5.22
C PHE A 48 -9.50 -5.77 -3.95
N VAL A 49 -9.75 -4.85 -3.02
CA VAL A 49 -10.43 -5.16 -1.75
C VAL A 49 -11.89 -5.57 -1.96
N GLU A 50 -12.61 -4.97 -2.92
CA GLU A 50 -13.97 -5.39 -3.30
C GLU A 50 -14.04 -6.86 -3.75
N GLY A 51 -12.95 -7.39 -4.31
CA GLY A 51 -12.85 -8.77 -4.76
C GLY A 51 -12.55 -9.79 -3.67
N LEU A 52 -12.29 -9.37 -2.42
CA LEU A 52 -11.94 -10.27 -1.32
C LEU A 52 -13.19 -10.76 -0.58
N ASP A 53 -13.25 -12.06 -0.33
CA ASP A 53 -14.24 -12.65 0.57
C ASP A 53 -13.69 -12.91 1.99
N GLU A 54 -14.55 -13.37 2.90
CA GLU A 54 -14.15 -13.67 4.28
C GLU A 54 -13.04 -14.73 4.34
N SER A 55 -13.06 -15.73 3.45
CA SER A 55 -12.03 -16.77 3.40
C SER A 55 -10.68 -16.18 3.00
N ASP A 56 -10.66 -15.28 2.01
CA ASP A 56 -9.46 -14.54 1.62
C ASP A 56 -8.89 -13.69 2.74
N LEU A 57 -9.75 -12.99 3.47
CA LEU A 57 -9.37 -12.10 4.57
C LEU A 57 -8.74 -12.85 5.75
N GLN A 58 -9.17 -14.08 6.00
CA GLN A 58 -8.65 -14.93 7.09
C GLN A 58 -7.33 -15.65 6.73
N GLN A 59 -6.89 -15.62 5.47
CA GLN A 59 -5.63 -16.26 5.07
C GLN A 59 -4.45 -15.63 5.83
N THR A 60 -3.61 -16.47 6.43
CA THR A 60 -2.38 -16.00 7.06
C THR A 60 -1.37 -15.60 5.99
N ILE A 61 -0.84 -14.40 6.11
CA ILE A 61 0.19 -13.83 5.28
C ILE A 61 1.42 -13.54 6.13
N LYS A 62 2.59 -13.84 5.58
CA LYS A 62 3.88 -13.46 6.13
C LYS A 62 4.43 -12.28 5.34
N LEU A 63 4.64 -11.15 6.00
CA LEU A 63 5.20 -9.94 5.38
C LEU A 63 6.27 -9.35 6.29
N GLY A 64 7.49 -9.16 5.77
CA GLY A 64 8.58 -8.56 6.55
C GLY A 64 8.95 -9.35 7.82
N GLY A 65 8.66 -10.66 7.86
CA GLY A 65 8.89 -11.52 9.02
C GLY A 65 7.73 -11.58 10.03
N TYR A 66 6.67 -10.79 9.84
CA TYR A 66 5.45 -10.85 10.64
C TYR A 66 4.42 -11.76 10.00
N GLU A 67 3.72 -12.56 10.79
CA GLU A 67 2.61 -13.41 10.35
C GLU A 67 1.29 -12.83 10.89
N MET A 68 0.35 -12.57 10.00
CA MET A 68 -0.94 -11.94 10.33
C MET A 68 -2.01 -12.33 9.32
N PRO A 69 -3.31 -12.25 9.65
CA PRO A 69 -4.38 -12.40 8.66
C PRO A 69 -4.26 -11.35 7.55
N LYS A 70 -4.66 -11.71 6.32
CA LYS A 70 -4.69 -10.78 5.17
C LYS A 70 -5.49 -9.53 5.49
N ALA A 71 -6.57 -9.65 6.27
CA ALA A 71 -7.36 -8.54 6.77
C ALA A 71 -6.53 -7.47 7.52
N GLU A 72 -5.52 -7.89 8.29
CA GLU A 72 -4.66 -6.96 9.03
C GLU A 72 -3.76 -6.17 8.08
N ILE A 73 -3.18 -6.84 7.06
CA ILE A 73 -2.42 -6.15 6.01
C ILE A 73 -3.33 -5.17 5.29
N VAL A 74 -4.59 -5.55 5.04
CA VAL A 74 -5.55 -4.68 4.37
C VAL A 74 -5.77 -3.40 5.16
N ALA A 75 -6.04 -3.54 6.46
CA ALA A 75 -6.24 -2.43 7.36
C ALA A 75 -4.98 -1.55 7.50
N GLN A 76 -3.80 -2.16 7.66
CA GLN A 76 -2.57 -1.42 7.91
C GLN A 76 -2.11 -0.61 6.68
N ILE A 77 -2.06 -1.25 5.51
CA ILE A 77 -1.50 -0.60 4.31
C ILE A 77 -2.52 0.35 3.67
N TRP A 78 -3.78 -0.06 3.52
CA TRP A 78 -4.72 0.72 2.71
C TRP A 78 -5.54 1.73 3.51
N ILE A 79 -5.72 1.53 4.82
CA ILE A 79 -6.46 2.47 5.66
C ILE A 79 -5.50 3.29 6.52
N ASN A 80 -4.74 2.63 7.40
CA ASN A 80 -3.95 3.33 8.42
C ASN A 80 -2.78 4.12 7.84
N HIS A 81 -2.01 3.52 6.94
CA HIS A 81 -0.84 4.16 6.35
C HIS A 81 -1.20 5.41 5.54
N GLN A 82 -2.31 5.36 4.80
CA GLN A 82 -2.77 6.48 3.99
C GLN A 82 -3.25 7.65 4.84
N LEU A 83 -3.97 7.36 5.93
CA LEU A 83 -4.34 8.38 6.91
C LEU A 83 -3.11 9.00 7.58
N ALA A 84 -2.13 8.19 7.95
CA ALA A 84 -0.89 8.66 8.58
C ALA A 84 -0.13 9.63 7.65
N HIS A 85 0.09 9.25 6.39
CA HIS A 85 0.81 10.13 5.46
C HIS A 85 -0.01 11.34 5.02
N SER A 86 -1.34 11.24 4.95
CA SER A 86 -2.20 12.42 4.73
C SER A 86 -2.08 13.41 5.89
N TYR A 87 -2.03 12.92 7.13
CA TYR A 87 -1.80 13.74 8.31
C TYR A 87 -0.41 14.39 8.28
N GLU A 88 0.65 13.61 8.04
CA GLU A 88 2.02 14.12 7.93
C GLU A 88 2.16 15.17 6.83
N ALA A 89 1.52 14.96 5.68
CA ALA A 89 1.49 15.91 4.59
C ALA A 89 0.78 17.20 5.02
N SER A 90 -0.41 17.10 5.65
CA SER A 90 -1.14 18.28 6.13
C SER A 90 -0.39 19.05 7.23
N ALA A 91 0.42 18.37 8.04
CA ALA A 91 1.25 19.02 9.06
C ALA A 91 2.46 19.75 8.46
N ARG A 92 3.03 19.24 7.36
CA ARG A 92 4.17 19.85 6.65
C ARG A 92 3.74 20.92 5.65
N TRP A 93 2.58 20.76 5.04
CA TRP A 93 1.96 21.68 4.08
C TRP A 93 0.53 21.99 4.53
N PRO A 94 0.36 22.82 5.57
CA PRO A 94 -0.96 23.17 6.05
C PRO A 94 -1.77 23.82 4.93
N LEU A 95 -2.98 23.30 4.72
CA LEU A 95 -3.98 23.93 3.85
C LEU A 95 -4.38 25.25 4.53
N THR A 96 -3.87 26.38 4.02
CA THR A 96 -4.21 27.74 4.46
C THR A 96 -5.31 28.35 3.63
#